data_AF-A0A4P9YR69-F1
#
_entry.id   AF-A0A4P9YR69-F1
#
_cell.length_a   1.000
_cell.length_b   1.000
_cell.length_c   1.000
_cell.angle_alpha   90.00
_cell.angle_beta   90.00
_cell.angle_gamma   90.00
#
_symmetry.space_group_name_H-M   'P 1'
#
loop_
_entity.id
_entity.type
_entity.pdbx_description
1 polymer ?
#
loop_
_entity_poly.entity_id
_entity_poly.type
_entity_poly.pdbx_seq_one_letter_code
_entity_poly.pdbx_strand_id
1 'polypeptide(L)'
;SDPYYQHLSDQGDLDDDGTLATAAVGADPMDVVLGDEAASEAEPVAPIEGPTPPAPPLSVDMPPEILEQHFIQDREIEADVIMSYQWRITHWNELDRRVTSPEFECGGHTWRILLFPFGNNHPDCVSTYLELVKEKEASPDWHVCAQFCLFISNTEVPTQFHKNYAQHRFNNDESDWGFTKFIQLREATYAAYPDERPILENGAATITVLLRILKDPTGMLWHNFKGYDSKKETGYVGLNNQGATCYMNSLLQSLFFTNYLRRAVYQIPTEDDQPASSVTLALQRLFYNLQTSDVPVDTTELTRSFGWNTLDSFMQHDVQEFNRVLQDNLEGKMKGTVAEGAIDRLFLGKMTSF
;
A
#
# COMPACT_ATOMS: atom_id res chain seq x y z
N SER A 1 19.33 -15.57 0.94
CA SER A 1 20.02 -14.51 0.20
C SER A 1 20.04 -14.91 -1.26
N ASP A 2 19.05 -14.45 -2.00
CA ASP A 2 18.93 -14.56 -3.46
C ASP A 2 18.13 -13.31 -3.92
N PRO A 3 18.41 -12.73 -5.10
CA PRO A 3 18.61 -11.30 -5.25
C PRO A 3 17.65 -10.74 -6.30
N TYR A 4 16.63 -10.02 -5.86
CA TYR A 4 15.71 -9.30 -6.74
C TYR A 4 15.59 -7.85 -6.33
N TYR A 5 16.72 -7.16 -6.20
CA TYR A 5 16.76 -5.69 -6.16
C TYR A 5 18.17 -5.25 -6.54
N GLN A 6 18.35 -4.78 -7.77
CA GLN A 6 19.20 -3.65 -8.14
C GLN A 6 19.36 -3.58 -9.66
N HIS A 7 18.91 -2.48 -10.26
CA HIS A 7 19.62 -1.68 -11.27
C HIS A 7 18.83 -0.36 -11.33
N LEU A 8 19.43 0.83 -11.23
CA LEU A 8 20.39 1.39 -12.18
C LEU A 8 21.21 2.52 -11.52
N SER A 9 22.52 2.53 -11.77
CA SER A 9 23.28 3.76 -12.04
C SER A 9 24.57 3.44 -12.80
N ASP A 10 24.62 3.98 -14.01
CA ASP A 10 25.75 4.53 -14.76
C ASP A 10 27.01 3.73 -15.16
N GLN A 11 27.07 3.53 -16.48
CA GLN A 11 28.13 3.90 -17.44
C GLN A 11 29.61 3.90 -17.02
N GLY A 12 30.40 3.15 -17.80
CA GLY A 12 31.84 3.36 -17.96
C GLY A 12 32.48 2.28 -18.85
N ASP A 13 33.13 2.76 -19.91
CA ASP A 13 34.21 2.14 -20.69
C ASP A 13 33.94 1.36 -21.98
N LEU A 14 34.61 1.89 -23.00
CA LEU A 14 34.76 1.48 -24.38
C LEU A 14 35.77 0.32 -24.50
N ASP A 15 35.58 -0.57 -25.48
CA ASP A 15 36.44 -0.68 -26.67
C ASP A 15 36.31 -2.06 -27.35
N ASP A 16 36.45 -2.00 -28.66
CA ASP A 16 37.11 -2.95 -29.57
C ASP A 16 36.29 -3.87 -30.51
N ASP A 17 36.50 -3.52 -31.79
CA ASP A 17 36.71 -4.31 -33.00
C ASP A 17 35.65 -5.29 -33.56
N GLY A 18 35.43 -5.17 -34.88
CA GLY A 18 34.65 -6.13 -35.65
C GLY A 18 34.13 -5.59 -36.99
N THR A 19 35.00 -5.57 -37.99
CA THR A 19 34.83 -4.93 -39.30
C THR A 19 33.94 -5.71 -40.31
N LEU A 20 33.40 -4.93 -41.28
CA LEU A 20 33.15 -5.22 -42.73
C LEU A 20 31.91 -6.00 -43.22
N ALA A 21 31.09 -5.33 -44.05
CA ALA A 21 30.77 -5.64 -45.47
C ALA A 21 29.59 -4.76 -45.99
N THR A 22 29.80 -3.74 -46.86
CA THR A 22 29.55 -3.69 -48.34
C THR A 22 28.08 -3.94 -48.79
N ALA A 23 27.40 -3.21 -49.69
CA ALA A 23 27.76 -2.26 -50.76
C ALA A 23 26.54 -1.46 -51.33
N ALA A 24 26.85 -0.34 -52.01
CA ALA A 24 26.29 0.32 -53.24
C ALA A 24 24.78 0.18 -53.63
N VAL A 25 23.96 1.23 -53.86
CA VAL A 25 23.95 2.40 -54.80
C VAL A 25 23.23 2.15 -56.16
N GLY A 26 22.26 3.05 -56.49
CA GLY A 26 21.84 3.50 -57.85
C GLY A 26 20.52 2.91 -58.40
N ALA A 27 19.39 3.63 -58.53
CA ALA A 27 18.96 4.65 -59.54
C ALA A 27 18.97 4.10 -60.99
N ASP A 28 17.99 4.24 -61.91
CA ASP A 28 16.68 4.94 -62.14
C ASP A 28 16.12 4.31 -63.48
N PRO A 29 15.14 4.81 -64.28
CA PRO A 29 13.86 5.51 -64.05
C PRO A 29 12.66 4.98 -64.92
N MET A 30 11.46 5.57 -64.70
CA MET A 30 10.32 5.88 -65.63
C MET A 30 9.71 4.78 -66.54
N ASP A 31 8.40 4.50 -66.40
CA ASP A 31 7.38 5.07 -67.33
C ASP A 31 5.92 4.81 -66.91
N VAL A 32 5.06 5.69 -67.42
CA VAL A 32 3.68 6.07 -67.07
C VAL A 32 2.59 5.07 -67.52
N VAL A 33 1.55 4.84 -66.71
CA VAL A 33 0.18 4.55 -67.21
C VAL A 33 -0.86 5.28 -66.37
N LEU A 34 -1.67 6.07 -67.07
CA LEU A 34 -2.82 6.86 -66.61
C LEU A 34 -4.01 5.97 -66.21
N GLY A 35 -4.67 6.32 -65.11
CA GLY A 35 -6.00 5.85 -64.75
C GLY A 35 -6.75 6.96 -64.02
N ASP A 36 -7.72 7.57 -64.69
CA ASP A 36 -8.74 8.45 -64.12
C ASP A 36 -9.61 7.62 -63.16
N GLU A 37 -9.85 8.10 -61.93
CA GLU A 37 -11.16 7.98 -61.28
C GLU A 37 -11.28 8.82 -59.99
N ALA A 38 -12.36 9.61 -59.96
CA ALA A 38 -13.11 10.14 -58.82
C ALA A 38 -12.41 11.10 -57.82
N ALA A 39 -12.78 12.38 -57.94
CA ALA A 39 -12.62 13.39 -56.90
C ALA A 39 -13.42 13.02 -55.64
N SER A 40 -12.74 12.71 -54.54
CA SER A 40 -13.32 12.71 -53.19
C SER A 40 -13.11 14.09 -52.58
N GLU A 41 -14.19 14.77 -52.20
CA GLU A 41 -14.14 16.00 -51.40
C GLU A 41 -13.40 15.72 -50.08
N ALA A 42 -12.29 16.43 -49.85
CA ALA A 42 -11.51 16.35 -48.63
C ALA A 42 -12.21 17.14 -47.52
N GLU A 43 -12.48 16.50 -46.38
CA GLU A 43 -12.92 17.20 -45.17
C GLU A 43 -11.86 18.21 -44.70
N PRO A 44 -12.26 19.36 -44.11
CA PRO A 44 -11.32 20.37 -43.67
C PRO A 44 -10.48 19.83 -42.51
N VAL A 45 -9.16 19.76 -42.72
CA VAL A 45 -8.18 19.44 -41.68
C VAL A 45 -8.27 20.50 -40.58
N ALA A 46 -8.57 20.07 -39.34
CA ALA A 46 -8.59 20.94 -38.18
C ALA A 46 -7.22 21.63 -38.00
N PRO A 47 -7.18 22.88 -37.50
CA PRO A 47 -5.92 23.58 -37.28
C PRO A 47 -5.04 22.75 -36.33
N ILE A 48 -3.79 22.54 -36.72
CA ILE A 48 -2.77 21.97 -35.84
C ILE A 48 -2.60 22.94 -34.67
N GLU A 49 -3.10 22.58 -33.49
CA GLU A 49 -2.88 23.34 -32.26
C GLU A 49 -1.35 23.49 -32.07
N GLY A 50 -0.89 24.74 -31.98
CA GLY A 50 0.52 25.02 -31.70
C GLY A 50 0.94 24.37 -30.37
N PRO A 51 2.24 24.21 -30.11
CA PRO A 51 2.72 23.57 -28.88
C PRO A 51 2.11 24.28 -27.67
N THR A 52 1.30 23.55 -26.91
CA THR A 52 0.73 24.00 -25.64
C THR A 52 1.86 24.53 -24.78
N PRO A 53 1.76 25.74 -24.21
CA PRO A 53 2.78 26.25 -23.30
C PRO A 53 2.99 25.23 -22.16
N PRO A 54 4.25 25.05 -21.71
CA PRO A 54 4.53 24.12 -20.62
C PRO A 54 3.67 24.47 -19.41
N ALA A 55 3.07 23.46 -18.79
CA ALA A 55 2.26 23.65 -17.60
C ALA A 55 3.06 24.43 -16.54
N PRO A 56 2.43 25.35 -15.81
CA PRO A 56 3.12 26.10 -14.75
C PRO A 56 3.72 25.13 -13.72
N PRO A 57 4.88 25.47 -13.13
CA PRO A 57 5.52 24.61 -12.15
C PRO A 57 4.62 24.40 -10.94
N LEU A 58 4.59 23.17 -10.44
CA LEU A 58 3.79 22.78 -9.26
C LEU A 58 4.32 23.53 -8.03
N SER A 59 3.41 24.24 -7.34
CA SER A 59 3.72 25.05 -6.16
C SER A 59 2.98 24.51 -4.95
N VAL A 60 3.59 24.55 -3.77
CA VAL A 60 2.94 24.15 -2.51
C VAL A 60 1.79 25.10 -2.10
N ASP A 61 1.69 26.26 -2.73
CA ASP A 61 0.61 27.25 -2.49
C ASP A 61 -0.64 26.99 -3.34
N MET A 62 -0.63 25.95 -4.20
CA MET A 62 -1.81 25.57 -4.97
C MET A 62 -2.95 25.08 -4.05
N PRO A 63 -4.22 25.15 -4.50
CA PRO A 63 -5.35 24.63 -3.76
C PRO A 63 -5.17 23.17 -3.32
N PRO A 64 -5.69 22.78 -2.14
CA PRO A 64 -5.53 21.43 -1.60
C PRO A 64 -5.95 20.32 -2.56
N GLU A 65 -6.98 20.55 -3.39
CA GLU A 65 -7.49 19.60 -4.37
C GLU A 65 -6.47 19.33 -5.49
N ILE A 66 -5.67 20.34 -5.87
CA ILE A 66 -4.60 20.16 -6.85
C ILE A 66 -3.43 19.42 -6.21
N LEU A 67 -3.04 19.82 -5.00
CA LEU A 67 -1.96 19.16 -4.26
C LEU A 67 -2.28 17.67 -4.02
N GLU A 68 -3.53 17.36 -3.68
CA GLU A 68 -4.02 16.00 -3.50
C GLU A 68 -3.79 15.14 -4.75
N GLN A 69 -4.15 15.67 -5.92
CA GLN A 69 -4.01 14.94 -7.18
C GLN A 69 -2.56 14.56 -7.51
N HIS A 70 -1.60 15.39 -7.07
CA HIS A 70 -0.19 15.19 -7.38
C HIS A 70 0.58 14.43 -6.30
N PHE A 71 0.12 14.50 -5.05
CA PHE A 71 0.92 14.06 -3.91
C PHE A 71 0.32 12.93 -3.08
N ILE A 72 -0.95 12.58 -3.30
CA ILE A 72 -1.62 11.47 -2.62
C ILE A 72 -1.76 10.29 -3.60
N GLN A 73 -1.22 9.14 -3.22
CA GLN A 73 -1.15 7.94 -4.08
C GLN A 73 -2.46 7.14 -4.10
N ASP A 74 -3.06 6.90 -2.93
CA ASP A 74 -4.26 6.09 -2.76
C ASP A 74 -5.47 6.98 -2.47
N ARG A 75 -6.25 7.27 -3.52
CA ARG A 75 -7.45 8.12 -3.45
C ARG A 75 -8.74 7.32 -3.57
N GLU A 76 -8.68 5.98 -3.49
CA GLU A 76 -9.87 5.12 -3.59
C GLU A 76 -10.75 5.24 -2.36
N ILE A 77 -10.14 5.52 -1.20
CA ILE A 77 -10.85 5.76 0.05
C ILE A 77 -11.47 7.15 0.02
N GLU A 78 -12.76 7.26 0.30
CA GLU A 78 -13.49 8.53 0.38
C GLU A 78 -12.92 9.42 1.51
N ALA A 79 -12.71 10.71 1.23
CA ALA A 79 -12.30 11.68 2.24
C ALA A 79 -13.48 12.52 2.70
N ASP A 80 -13.54 12.78 4.00
CA ASP A 80 -14.50 13.71 4.59
C ASP A 80 -14.06 15.16 4.37
N VAL A 81 -12.75 15.43 4.52
CA VAL A 81 -12.16 16.77 4.40
C VAL A 81 -10.78 16.70 3.79
N ILE A 82 -10.46 17.66 2.91
CA ILE A 82 -9.12 17.92 2.39
C ILE A 82 -8.76 19.36 2.73
N MET A 83 -7.55 19.61 3.22
CA MET A 83 -7.09 20.92 3.63
C MET A 83 -5.58 21.05 3.49
N SER A 84 -5.08 22.27 3.27
CA SER A 84 -3.67 22.60 3.48
C SER A 84 -3.50 23.63 4.59
N TYR A 85 -2.45 23.48 5.39
CA TYR A 85 -2.04 24.42 6.42
C TYR A 85 -0.56 24.75 6.28
N GLN A 86 -0.21 26.03 6.41
CA GLN A 86 1.16 26.51 6.28
C GLN A 86 1.66 27.16 7.57
N TRP A 87 2.89 26.82 7.94
CA TRP A 87 3.63 27.40 9.05
C TRP A 87 4.93 28.03 8.55
N ARG A 88 4.93 29.36 8.46
CA ARG A 88 6.10 30.15 8.05
C ARG A 88 7.04 30.35 9.24
N ILE A 89 8.30 30.00 9.05
CA ILE A 89 9.38 30.17 10.02
C ILE A 89 10.36 31.21 9.45
N THR A 90 10.70 32.23 10.22
CA THR A 90 11.58 33.33 9.79
C THR A 90 12.95 33.33 10.46
N HIS A 91 13.11 32.67 11.62
CA HIS A 91 14.33 32.66 12.44
C HIS A 91 14.73 31.22 12.79
N TRP A 92 14.92 30.37 11.78
CA TRP A 92 15.20 28.94 11.91
C TRP A 92 16.38 28.62 12.84
N ASN A 93 17.45 29.41 12.76
CA ASN A 93 18.67 29.21 13.53
C ASN A 93 18.50 29.50 15.03
N GLU A 94 17.40 30.16 15.43
CA GLU A 94 17.08 30.48 16.82
C GLU A 94 16.08 29.50 17.43
N LEU A 95 15.58 28.53 16.66
CA LEU A 95 14.62 27.55 17.14
C LEU A 95 15.23 26.60 18.17
N ASP A 96 14.41 26.19 19.13
CA ASP A 96 14.75 25.11 20.04
C ASP A 96 14.87 23.77 19.30
N ARG A 97 15.50 22.78 19.96
CA ARG A 97 15.65 21.41 19.41
C ARG A 97 14.33 20.76 19.04
N ARG A 98 13.23 21.16 19.69
CA ARG A 98 11.86 20.73 19.44
C ARG A 98 10.94 21.93 19.54
N VAL A 99 10.18 22.18 18.49
CA VAL A 99 9.21 23.27 18.42
C VAL A 99 7.90 22.77 17.79
N THR A 100 6.81 23.48 18.03
CA THR A 100 5.50 23.17 17.47
C THR A 100 4.93 24.35 16.70
N SER A 101 4.18 24.10 15.64
CA SER A 101 3.37 25.14 14.99
C SER A 101 2.25 25.61 15.93
N PRO A 102 1.60 26.74 15.61
CA PRO A 102 0.25 27.01 16.09
C PRO A 102 -0.70 25.85 15.74
N GLU A 103 -1.72 25.68 16.58
CA GLU A 103 -2.78 24.70 16.38
C GLU A 103 -3.72 25.13 15.25
N PHE A 104 -4.23 24.17 14.49
CA PHE A 104 -5.18 24.38 13.40
C PHE A 104 -6.26 23.29 13.37
N GLU A 105 -7.45 23.64 12.87
CA GLU A 105 -8.64 22.78 12.92
C GLU A 105 -8.92 22.11 11.57
N CYS A 106 -8.95 20.78 11.50
CA CYS A 106 -9.30 20.03 10.30
C CYS A 106 -10.16 18.81 10.63
N GLY A 107 -11.27 18.63 9.91
CA GLY A 107 -12.17 17.49 10.13
C GLY A 107 -12.81 17.46 11.53
N GLY A 108 -12.94 18.62 12.19
CA GLY A 108 -13.45 18.71 13.56
C GLY A 108 -12.44 18.34 14.64
N HIS A 109 -11.15 18.23 14.29
CA HIS A 109 -10.07 17.94 15.22
C HIS A 109 -8.97 19.00 15.18
N THR A 110 -8.32 19.20 16.32
CA THR A 110 -7.18 20.11 16.48
C THR A 110 -5.86 19.41 16.16
N TRP A 111 -5.09 19.98 15.25
CA TRP A 111 -3.81 19.47 14.78
C TRP A 111 -2.69 20.47 15.04
N ARG A 112 -1.44 19.97 15.07
CA ARG A 112 -0.24 20.81 15.01
C ARG A 112 0.91 20.06 14.35
N ILE A 113 1.90 20.81 13.88
CA ILE A 113 3.13 20.26 13.31
C ILE A 113 4.21 20.26 14.40
N LEU A 114 4.91 19.13 14.56
CA LEU A 114 6.07 18.98 15.42
C LEU A 114 7.33 18.99 14.59
N LEU A 115 8.25 19.90 14.91
CA LEU A 115 9.48 20.07 14.16
C LEU A 115 10.70 19.93 15.09
N PHE A 116 11.67 19.14 14.64
CA PHE A 116 13.00 19.05 15.19
C PHE A 116 13.97 19.61 14.14
N PRO A 117 14.26 20.92 14.19
CA PRO A 117 14.97 21.61 13.10
C PRO A 117 16.40 21.11 12.92
N PHE A 118 17.01 20.53 13.97
CA PHE A 118 18.40 20.04 13.96
C PHE A 118 18.52 18.53 14.23
N GLY A 119 17.41 17.80 14.09
CA GLY A 119 17.35 16.36 14.31
C GLY A 119 16.74 15.93 15.63
N ASN A 120 16.02 14.81 15.54
CA ASN A 120 15.51 14.05 16.67
C ASN A 120 16.50 12.92 17.02
N ASN A 121 16.15 11.66 16.76
CA ASN A 121 17.02 10.49 16.96
C ASN A 121 18.10 10.33 15.88
N HIS A 122 18.02 11.12 14.81
CA HIS A 122 19.03 11.20 13.75
C HIS A 122 19.56 12.63 13.69
N PRO A 123 20.83 12.86 14.07
CA PRO A 123 21.44 14.17 13.93
C PRO A 123 21.52 14.58 12.45
N ASP A 124 21.60 15.88 12.22
CA ASP A 124 21.79 16.50 10.90
C ASP A 124 20.64 16.30 9.88
N CYS A 125 19.50 15.76 10.32
CA CYS A 125 18.28 15.70 9.54
C CYS A 125 17.22 16.58 10.19
N VAL A 126 16.50 17.38 9.40
CA VAL A 126 15.24 17.94 9.88
C VAL A 126 14.27 16.77 10.10
N SER A 127 13.58 16.75 11.23
CA SER A 127 12.47 15.81 11.47
C SER A 127 11.17 16.58 11.61
N THR A 128 10.09 16.10 10.99
CA THR A 128 8.78 16.74 11.09
C THR A 128 7.67 15.70 11.20
N TYR A 129 6.67 15.99 12.02
CA TYR A 129 5.54 15.12 12.34
C TYR A 129 4.25 15.93 12.36
N LEU A 130 3.15 15.26 12.05
CA LEU A 130 1.81 15.76 12.30
C LEU A 130 1.34 15.16 13.62
N GLU A 131 0.87 15.99 14.55
CA GLU A 131 0.30 15.56 15.83
C GLU A 131 -1.17 15.96 15.89
N LEU A 132 -2.02 15.01 16.28
CA LEU A 132 -3.38 15.28 16.71
C LEU A 132 -3.38 15.67 18.19
N VAL A 133 -3.84 16.88 18.49
CA VAL A 133 -3.86 17.39 19.85
C VAL A 133 -4.99 16.70 20.61
N LYS A 134 -4.63 15.98 21.68
CA LYS A 134 -5.58 15.21 22.48
C LYS A 134 -6.63 16.09 23.13
N GLU A 135 -7.89 15.84 22.80
CA GLU A 135 -9.03 16.44 23.50
C GLU A 135 -9.20 15.80 24.89
N LYS A 136 -9.48 16.63 25.91
CA LYS A 136 -9.57 16.20 27.31
C LYS A 136 -10.72 15.21 27.59
N GLU A 137 -11.74 15.18 26.73
CA GLU A 137 -12.95 14.38 26.90
C GLU A 137 -13.10 13.27 25.84
N ALA A 138 -12.05 12.98 25.06
CA ALA A 138 -12.14 11.99 24.00
C ALA A 138 -12.33 10.57 24.56
N SER A 139 -13.21 9.79 23.91
CA SER A 139 -13.43 8.38 24.23
C SER A 139 -12.11 7.59 24.20
N PRO A 140 -11.85 6.64 25.11
CA PRO A 140 -10.62 5.83 25.06
C PRO A 140 -10.40 5.12 23.71
N ASP A 141 -11.46 4.89 22.95
CA ASP A 141 -11.43 4.19 21.66
C ASP A 141 -11.53 5.16 20.45
N TRP A 142 -11.26 6.46 20.63
CA TRP A 142 -11.26 7.40 19.51
C TRP A 142 -10.12 7.08 18.51
N HIS A 143 -10.39 7.29 17.22
CA HIS A 143 -9.37 7.26 16.19
C HIS A 143 -9.70 8.21 15.04
N VAL A 144 -8.66 8.66 14.34
CA VAL A 144 -8.78 9.46 13.10
C VAL A 144 -7.82 8.89 12.07
N CYS A 145 -8.37 8.47 10.93
CA CYS A 145 -7.57 7.99 9.80
C CYS A 145 -7.29 9.14 8.86
N ALA A 146 -6.01 9.43 8.63
CA ALA A 146 -5.61 10.52 7.75
C ALA A 146 -4.49 10.13 6.80
N GLN A 147 -4.58 10.64 5.58
CA GLN A 147 -3.48 10.73 4.63
C GLN A 147 -2.92 12.15 4.68
N PHE A 148 -1.61 12.28 4.67
CA PHE A 148 -1.00 13.60 4.67
C PHE A 148 0.32 13.64 3.92
N CYS A 149 0.62 14.81 3.36
CA CYS A 149 1.91 15.11 2.78
C CYS A 149 2.50 16.30 3.52
N LEU A 150 3.69 16.12 4.09
CA LEU A 150 4.46 17.19 4.71
C LEU A 150 5.44 17.73 3.68
N PHE A 151 5.53 19.06 3.62
CA PHE A 151 6.41 19.81 2.76
C PHE A 151 7.30 20.72 3.60
N ILE A 152 8.54 20.91 3.16
CA ILE A 152 9.37 22.06 3.54
C ILE A 152 9.75 22.79 2.26
N SER A 153 9.39 24.07 2.17
CA SER A 153 9.58 24.89 0.97
C SER A 153 10.36 26.16 1.28
N ASN A 154 11.02 26.69 0.24
CA ASN A 154 11.53 28.05 0.26
C ASN A 154 10.35 29.02 0.38
N THR A 155 10.47 29.98 1.29
CA THR A 155 9.39 30.93 1.62
C THR A 155 9.07 31.91 0.49
N GLU A 156 10.04 32.23 -0.37
CA GLU A 156 9.86 33.17 -1.48
C GLU A 156 9.65 32.44 -2.82
N VAL A 157 10.04 31.16 -2.90
CA VAL A 157 9.90 30.31 -4.08
C VAL A 157 9.21 28.98 -3.70
N PRO A 158 7.88 28.97 -3.56
CA PRO A 158 7.10 27.82 -3.06
C PRO A 158 7.08 26.61 -4.03
N THR A 159 7.68 26.74 -5.21
CA THR A 159 7.94 25.63 -6.15
C THR A 159 9.21 24.85 -5.81
N GLN A 160 10.07 25.39 -4.94
CA GLN A 160 11.27 24.72 -4.43
C GLN A 160 10.94 24.11 -3.07
N PHE A 161 10.69 22.80 -3.05
CA PHE A 161 10.29 22.09 -1.84
C PHE A 161 10.78 20.65 -1.82
N HIS A 162 10.90 20.12 -0.61
CA HIS A 162 11.02 18.69 -0.34
C HIS A 162 9.72 18.21 0.29
N LYS A 163 9.30 16.98 -0.01
CA LYS A 163 8.03 16.43 0.46
C LYS A 163 8.03 14.92 0.68
N ASN A 164 7.40 14.49 1.77
CA ASN A 164 7.12 13.09 2.04
C ASN A 164 5.63 12.88 2.32
N TYR A 165 5.13 11.73 1.87
CA TYR A 165 3.74 11.30 2.03
C TYR A 165 3.66 10.18 3.08
N ALA A 166 2.64 10.22 3.93
CA ALA A 166 2.32 9.16 4.87
C ALA A 166 0.80 9.02 5.04
N GLN A 167 0.42 7.89 5.64
CA GLN A 167 -0.94 7.61 6.04
C GLN A 167 -0.91 6.96 7.42
N HIS A 168 -1.86 7.31 8.29
CA HIS A 168 -1.84 6.86 9.66
C HIS A 168 -3.22 6.89 10.34
N ARG A 169 -3.39 6.02 11.35
CA ARG A 169 -4.54 6.01 12.25
C ARG A 169 -4.13 6.62 13.59
N PHE A 170 -4.38 7.92 13.74
CA PHE A 170 -4.15 8.64 14.98
C PHE A 170 -5.09 8.12 16.06
N ASN A 171 -4.57 7.88 17.25
CA ASN A 171 -5.31 7.36 18.41
C ASN A 171 -4.62 7.76 19.73
N ASN A 172 -5.10 7.24 20.86
CA ASN A 172 -4.55 7.56 22.18
C ASN A 172 -3.10 7.13 22.40
N ASP A 173 -2.68 6.03 21.78
CA ASP A 173 -1.31 5.50 21.89
C ASP A 173 -0.38 6.13 20.85
N GLU A 174 -0.92 6.48 19.68
CA GLU A 174 -0.20 7.02 18.53
C GLU A 174 -0.84 8.35 18.10
N SER A 175 -0.55 9.41 18.86
CA SER A 175 -1.10 10.76 18.61
C SER A 175 -0.30 11.56 17.58
N ASP A 176 0.90 11.11 17.22
CA ASP A 176 1.75 11.75 16.21
C ASP A 176 2.34 10.74 15.22
N TRP A 177 2.55 11.20 13.99
CA TRP A 177 3.18 10.41 12.94
C TRP A 177 3.94 11.29 11.95
N GLY A 178 5.04 10.81 11.42
CA GLY A 178 5.89 11.61 10.54
C GLY A 178 7.25 10.99 10.24
N PHE A 179 8.23 11.87 10.02
CA PHE A 179 9.52 11.49 9.43
C PHE A 179 10.67 11.94 10.31
N THR A 180 11.38 10.97 10.91
CA THR A 180 12.62 11.24 11.65
C THR A 180 13.76 11.69 10.73
N LYS A 181 13.78 11.18 9.49
CA LYS A 181 14.68 11.64 8.42
C LYS A 181 13.85 12.28 7.33
N PHE A 182 13.44 13.52 7.54
CA PHE A 182 12.63 14.23 6.55
C PHE A 182 13.51 14.75 5.43
N ILE A 183 14.43 15.66 5.73
CA ILE A 183 15.45 16.17 4.80
C ILE A 183 16.78 16.34 5.54
N GLN A 184 17.91 16.09 4.87
CA GLN A 184 19.21 16.40 5.44
C GLN A 184 19.39 17.93 5.54
N LEU A 185 19.93 18.43 6.65
CA LEU A 185 20.17 19.87 6.81
C LEU A 185 21.02 20.44 5.68
N ARG A 186 22.07 19.70 5.26
CA ARG A 186 22.92 20.10 4.15
C ARG A 186 22.10 20.29 2.87
N GLU A 187 21.28 19.32 2.51
CA GLU A 187 20.40 19.39 1.34
C GLU A 187 19.42 20.56 1.43
N ALA A 188 18.88 20.83 2.62
CA ALA A 188 17.98 21.96 2.82
C ALA A 188 18.68 23.32 2.68
N THR A 189 19.95 23.44 3.08
CA THR A 189 20.70 24.72 3.10
C THR A 189 21.45 25.07 1.81
N TYR A 190 21.66 24.12 0.91
CA TYR A 190 22.39 24.33 -0.34
C TYR A 190 21.49 24.04 -1.54
N ALA A 191 21.50 24.93 -2.52
CA ALA A 191 20.88 24.66 -3.83
C ALA A 191 21.67 23.56 -4.55
N ALA A 192 20.97 22.59 -5.15
CA ALA A 192 21.61 21.53 -5.91
C ALA A 192 22.13 22.05 -7.26
N TYR A 193 21.41 23.01 -7.85
CA TYR A 193 21.73 23.60 -9.16
C TYR A 193 21.82 25.13 -9.11
N PRO A 194 22.55 25.78 -10.04
CA PRO A 194 22.76 27.24 -10.05
C PRO A 194 21.47 28.07 -10.17
N ASP A 195 20.45 27.53 -10.82
CA ASP A 195 19.15 28.21 -11.03
C ASP A 195 18.14 27.91 -9.91
N GLU A 196 18.52 27.10 -8.93
CA GLU A 196 17.68 26.77 -7.77
C GLU A 196 18.02 27.64 -6.57
N ARG A 197 17.06 27.73 -5.64
CA ARG A 197 17.26 28.36 -4.34
C ARG A 197 17.25 27.27 -3.27
N PRO A 198 18.08 27.36 -2.22
CA PRO A 198 18.01 26.43 -1.12
C PRO A 198 16.63 26.52 -0.46
N ILE A 199 16.16 25.41 0.10
CA ILE A 199 14.88 25.35 0.83
C ILE A 199 14.95 26.25 2.08
N LEU A 200 16.04 26.13 2.84
CA LEU A 200 16.36 26.99 3.96
C LEU A 200 17.20 28.16 3.46
N GLU A 201 16.56 29.31 3.31
CA GLU A 201 17.20 30.53 2.82
C GLU A 201 17.03 31.67 3.82
N ASN A 202 18.11 32.38 4.14
CA ASN A 202 18.12 33.50 5.10
C ASN A 202 17.54 33.16 6.48
N GLY A 203 17.69 31.90 6.91
CA GLY A 203 17.10 31.41 8.16
C GLY A 203 15.58 31.27 8.12
N ALA A 204 14.97 31.19 6.93
CA ALA A 204 13.54 31.02 6.75
C ALA A 204 13.22 29.78 5.91
N ALA A 205 12.10 29.15 6.24
CA ALA A 205 11.43 28.13 5.43
C ALA A 205 9.95 28.06 5.83
N THR A 206 9.13 27.49 4.96
CA THR A 206 7.72 27.24 5.25
C THR A 206 7.49 25.74 5.35
N ILE A 207 6.87 25.30 6.44
CA ILE A 207 6.40 23.92 6.57
C ILE A 207 4.92 23.90 6.20
N THR A 208 4.56 23.07 5.21
CA THR A 208 3.15 22.91 4.80
C THR A 208 2.72 21.48 5.05
N VAL A 209 1.48 21.30 5.51
CA VAL A 209 0.83 20.00 5.54
C VAL A 209 -0.36 20.04 4.58
N LEU A 210 -0.42 19.10 3.66
CA LEU A 210 -1.65 18.72 2.98
C LEU A 210 -2.24 17.57 3.79
N LEU A 211 -3.47 17.73 4.27
CA LEU A 211 -4.15 16.79 5.14
C LEU A 211 -5.47 16.36 4.51
N ARG A 212 -5.70 15.04 4.49
CA ARG A 212 -6.90 14.39 3.99
C ARG A 212 -7.43 13.47 5.07
N ILE A 213 -8.56 13.85 5.68
CA ILE A 213 -9.25 13.07 6.70
C ILE A 213 -10.16 12.06 5.99
N LEU A 214 -9.98 10.79 6.31
CA LEU A 214 -10.65 9.69 5.62
C LEU A 214 -11.89 9.22 6.36
N LYS A 215 -12.90 8.84 5.57
CA LYS A 215 -14.08 8.18 6.07
C LYS A 215 -13.76 6.71 6.36
N ASP A 216 -13.89 6.31 7.63
CA ASP A 216 -13.70 4.92 8.06
C ASP A 216 -15.02 4.35 8.61
N PRO A 217 -15.95 3.91 7.73
CA PRO A 217 -17.23 3.38 8.16
C PRO A 217 -17.09 2.06 8.94
N THR A 218 -15.95 1.37 8.80
CA THR A 218 -15.70 0.07 9.44
C THR A 218 -15.09 0.19 10.82
N GLY A 219 -14.43 1.31 11.13
CA GLY A 219 -13.60 1.48 12.31
C GLY A 219 -12.28 0.69 12.26
N MET A 220 -11.98 0.02 11.14
CA MET A 220 -10.86 -0.91 10.99
C MET A 220 -9.75 -0.38 10.09
N LEU A 221 -9.92 0.80 9.48
CA LEU A 221 -8.90 1.33 8.58
C LEU A 221 -7.58 1.53 9.35
N TRP A 222 -6.54 0.85 8.86
CA TRP A 222 -5.21 0.76 9.46
C TRP A 222 -5.19 0.43 10.97
N HIS A 223 -6.21 -0.26 11.48
CA HIS A 223 -6.16 -0.77 12.85
C HIS A 223 -5.05 -1.80 12.98
N ASN A 224 -4.23 -1.68 14.01
CA ASN A 224 -3.22 -2.69 14.37
C ASN A 224 -3.81 -3.93 15.09
N PHE A 225 -5.13 -4.02 15.20
CA PHE A 225 -5.93 -5.00 15.98
C PHE A 225 -5.47 -5.28 17.41
N LYS A 226 -4.63 -4.44 18.00
CA LYS A 226 -4.17 -4.60 19.38
C LYS A 226 -5.35 -4.37 20.32
N GLY A 227 -5.70 -5.38 21.12
CA GLY A 227 -6.85 -5.33 22.03
C GLY A 227 -8.21 -5.46 21.35
N TYR A 228 -8.27 -5.75 20.04
CA TYR A 228 -9.52 -5.93 19.33
C TYR A 228 -10.15 -7.30 19.62
N ASP A 229 -11.35 -7.29 20.20
CA ASP A 229 -12.14 -8.50 20.42
C ASP A 229 -13.07 -8.75 19.22
N SER A 230 -12.55 -9.48 18.23
CA SER A 230 -13.31 -9.84 17.02
C SER A 230 -14.61 -10.58 17.34
N LYS A 231 -14.62 -11.41 18.38
CA LYS A 231 -15.80 -12.21 18.74
C LYS A 231 -16.93 -11.33 19.21
N LYS A 232 -16.61 -10.38 20.09
CA LYS A 232 -17.57 -9.40 20.62
C LYS A 232 -18.10 -8.48 19.51
N GLU A 233 -17.22 -7.98 18.65
CA GLU A 233 -17.59 -6.96 17.66
C GLU A 233 -18.27 -7.55 16.41
N THR A 234 -17.96 -8.80 16.03
CA THR A 234 -18.47 -9.40 14.77
C THR A 234 -19.24 -10.71 14.96
N GLY A 235 -19.14 -11.35 16.13
CA GLY A 235 -19.62 -12.72 16.37
C GLY A 235 -18.64 -13.82 15.92
N TYR A 236 -17.54 -13.46 15.27
CA TYR A 236 -16.56 -14.39 14.68
C TYR A 236 -15.14 -14.16 15.19
N VAL A 237 -14.31 -15.20 15.19
CA VAL A 237 -12.88 -15.12 15.52
C VAL A 237 -12.00 -15.21 14.28
N GLY A 238 -10.84 -14.56 14.35
CA GLY A 238 -9.81 -14.61 13.32
C GLY A 238 -8.90 -15.84 13.41
N LEU A 239 -7.93 -15.90 12.51
CA LEU A 239 -6.84 -16.87 12.51
C LEU A 239 -5.52 -16.16 12.78
N ASN A 240 -4.67 -16.76 13.61
CA ASN A 240 -3.32 -16.25 13.80
C ASN A 240 -2.51 -16.44 12.51
N ASN A 241 -1.80 -15.40 12.09
CA ASN A 241 -0.90 -15.48 10.94
C ASN A 241 0.46 -16.01 11.40
N GLN A 242 0.91 -17.12 10.80
CA GLN A 242 2.22 -17.73 11.10
C GLN A 242 3.39 -17.06 10.36
N GLY A 243 3.15 -15.95 9.66
CA GLY A 243 4.14 -15.25 8.84
C GLY A 243 3.58 -14.98 7.45
N ALA A 244 3.87 -15.86 6.49
CA ALA A 244 3.46 -15.71 5.09
C ALA A 244 2.17 -16.47 4.74
N THR A 245 1.39 -16.91 5.74
CA THR A 245 0.24 -17.80 5.57
C THR A 245 -1.11 -17.10 5.33
N CYS A 246 -1.10 -15.84 4.87
CA CYS A 246 -2.33 -15.05 4.70
C CYS A 246 -3.30 -15.66 3.68
N TYR A 247 -2.78 -16.18 2.56
CA TYR A 247 -3.57 -16.86 1.53
C TYR A 247 -4.32 -18.08 2.10
N MET A 248 -3.63 -18.85 2.96
CA MET A 248 -4.18 -20.03 3.63
C MET A 248 -5.27 -19.63 4.60
N ASN A 249 -5.04 -18.62 5.45
CA ASN A 249 -6.03 -18.15 6.41
C ASN A 249 -7.29 -17.64 5.73
N SER A 250 -7.15 -16.89 4.63
CA SER A 250 -8.29 -16.41 3.82
C SER A 250 -9.09 -17.56 3.21
N LEU A 251 -8.42 -18.60 2.68
CA LEU A 251 -9.09 -19.78 2.16
C LEU A 251 -9.81 -20.55 3.27
N LEU A 252 -9.16 -20.78 4.42
CA LEU A 252 -9.73 -21.52 5.54
C LEU A 252 -11.00 -20.86 6.09
N GLN A 253 -11.01 -19.54 6.21
CA GLN A 253 -12.23 -18.79 6.57
C GLN A 253 -13.33 -18.98 5.51
N SER A 254 -12.99 -18.89 4.22
CA SER A 254 -13.94 -19.09 3.12
C SER A 254 -14.56 -20.50 3.13
N LEU A 255 -13.74 -21.53 3.36
CA LEU A 255 -14.19 -22.92 3.48
C LEU A 255 -15.02 -23.14 4.76
N PHE A 256 -14.63 -22.53 5.88
CA PHE A 256 -15.37 -22.58 7.14
C PHE A 256 -16.79 -22.01 7.00
N PHE A 257 -16.92 -20.87 6.32
CA PHE A 257 -18.22 -20.24 6.05
C PHE A 257 -19.02 -20.94 4.94
N THR A 258 -18.41 -21.87 4.21
CA THR A 258 -19.15 -22.81 3.35
C THR A 258 -19.83 -23.86 4.25
N ASN A 259 -20.95 -23.46 4.86
CA ASN A 259 -21.63 -24.20 5.94
C ASN A 259 -21.93 -25.68 5.61
N TYR A 260 -22.24 -25.98 4.36
CA TYR A 260 -22.45 -27.37 3.90
C TYR A 260 -21.14 -28.18 4.00
N LEU A 261 -20.04 -27.63 3.49
CA LEU A 261 -18.72 -28.25 3.58
C LEU A 261 -18.32 -28.46 5.04
N ARG A 262 -18.47 -27.42 5.88
CA ARG A 262 -18.13 -27.52 7.32
C ARG A 262 -18.87 -28.68 8.00
N ARG A 263 -20.17 -28.84 7.73
CA ARG A 263 -20.97 -29.96 8.27
C ARG A 263 -20.49 -31.31 7.73
N ALA A 264 -20.17 -31.40 6.45
CA ALA A 264 -19.64 -32.63 5.84
C ALA A 264 -18.27 -33.01 6.44
N VAL A 265 -17.38 -32.03 6.65
CA VAL A 265 -16.08 -32.24 7.29
C VAL A 265 -16.23 -32.79 8.71
N TYR A 266 -17.18 -32.30 9.50
CA TYR A 266 -17.44 -32.85 10.84
C TYR A 266 -17.98 -34.28 10.85
N GLN A 267 -18.47 -34.80 9.72
CA GLN A 267 -19.00 -36.17 9.62
C GLN A 267 -17.96 -37.19 9.17
N ILE A 268 -16.75 -36.75 8.84
CA ILE A 268 -15.66 -37.66 8.47
C ILE A 268 -15.17 -38.39 9.73
N PRO A 269 -15.14 -39.74 9.75
CA PRO A 269 -14.60 -40.51 10.86
C PRO A 269 -13.10 -40.25 11.02
N THR A 270 -12.69 -39.84 12.22
CA THR A 270 -11.29 -39.51 12.57
C THR A 270 -10.89 -40.08 13.94
N GLU A 271 -11.65 -41.04 14.46
CA GLU A 271 -11.43 -41.65 15.78
C GLU A 271 -10.07 -42.37 15.89
N ASP A 272 -9.63 -43.00 14.79
CA ASP A 272 -8.37 -43.75 14.70
C ASP A 272 -7.22 -42.92 14.10
N ASP A 273 -7.47 -41.66 13.76
CA ASP A 273 -6.47 -40.79 13.12
C ASP A 273 -5.46 -40.26 14.14
N GLN A 274 -4.18 -40.25 13.75
CA GLN A 274 -3.13 -39.64 14.57
C GLN A 274 -3.20 -38.11 14.50
N PRO A 275 -3.29 -37.39 15.65
CA PRO A 275 -3.42 -35.93 15.66
C PRO A 275 -2.32 -35.18 14.91
N ALA A 276 -1.08 -35.67 14.96
CA ALA A 276 0.06 -34.97 14.37
C ALA A 276 0.15 -35.06 12.84
N SER A 277 -0.58 -36.00 12.21
CA SER A 277 -0.42 -36.30 10.78
C SER A 277 -1.74 -36.35 10.00
N SER A 278 -2.88 -36.20 10.66
CA SER A 278 -4.18 -36.17 9.97
C SER A 278 -4.61 -34.74 9.67
N VAL A 279 -4.54 -34.39 8.38
CA VAL A 279 -5.06 -33.12 7.84
C VAL A 279 -6.55 -32.96 8.14
N THR A 280 -7.33 -34.03 8.01
CA THR A 280 -8.77 -33.99 8.26
C THR A 280 -9.08 -33.69 9.73
N LEU A 281 -8.40 -34.36 10.65
CA LEU A 281 -8.60 -34.13 12.09
C LEU A 281 -8.14 -32.72 12.50
N ALA A 282 -7.01 -32.25 11.96
CA ALA A 282 -6.54 -30.89 12.19
C ALA A 282 -7.54 -29.85 11.67
N LEU A 283 -8.13 -30.07 10.50
CA LEU A 283 -9.16 -29.18 9.94
C LEU A 283 -10.46 -29.20 10.77
N GLN A 284 -10.89 -30.36 11.24
CA GLN A 284 -12.06 -30.48 12.13
C GLN A 284 -11.85 -29.68 13.43
N ARG A 285 -10.66 -29.80 14.05
CA ARG A 285 -10.30 -29.02 15.24
C ARG A 285 -10.27 -27.52 14.96
N LEU A 286 -9.69 -27.12 13.82
CA LEU A 286 -9.66 -25.74 13.39
C LEU A 286 -11.08 -25.17 13.24
N PHE A 287 -11.96 -25.87 12.52
CA PHE A 287 -13.35 -25.45 12.34
C PHE A 287 -14.12 -25.43 13.66
N TYR A 288 -13.89 -26.42 14.53
CA TYR A 288 -14.49 -26.43 15.85
C TYR A 288 -14.09 -25.19 16.65
N ASN A 289 -12.79 -24.88 16.71
CA ASN A 289 -12.27 -23.72 17.42
C ASN A 289 -12.75 -22.40 16.79
N LEU A 290 -12.83 -22.29 15.47
CA LEU A 290 -13.41 -21.11 14.80
C LEU A 290 -14.87 -20.88 15.19
N GLN A 291 -15.59 -21.95 15.54
CA GLN A 291 -17.00 -21.88 15.93
C GLN A 291 -17.19 -21.57 17.42
N THR A 292 -16.30 -22.06 18.29
CA THR A 292 -16.50 -22.05 19.75
C THR A 292 -15.54 -21.15 20.52
N SER A 293 -14.38 -20.82 19.96
CA SER A 293 -13.38 -19.98 20.61
C SER A 293 -13.84 -18.52 20.69
N ASP A 294 -13.39 -17.84 21.75
CA ASP A 294 -13.49 -16.39 21.92
C ASP A 294 -12.17 -15.69 21.54
N VAL A 295 -11.10 -16.45 21.28
CA VAL A 295 -9.78 -15.94 20.87
C VAL A 295 -9.39 -16.40 19.47
N PRO A 296 -8.49 -15.68 18.76
CA PRO A 296 -7.97 -16.09 17.47
C PRO A 296 -7.38 -17.51 17.51
N VAL A 297 -7.62 -18.27 16.43
CA VAL A 297 -7.26 -19.69 16.37
C VAL A 297 -5.94 -19.91 15.64
N ASP A 298 -5.07 -20.75 16.19
CA ASP A 298 -3.82 -21.16 15.57
C ASP A 298 -4.02 -22.20 14.46
N THR A 299 -3.29 -22.03 13.36
CA THR A 299 -3.28 -22.97 12.22
C THR A 299 -2.09 -23.93 12.24
N THR A 300 -1.32 -23.97 13.33
CA THR A 300 -0.04 -24.70 13.43
C THR A 300 -0.17 -26.21 13.35
N GLU A 301 -1.27 -26.76 13.88
CA GLU A 301 -1.58 -28.19 13.76
C GLU A 301 -1.86 -28.58 12.31
N LEU A 302 -2.59 -27.73 11.59
CA LEU A 302 -2.92 -27.96 10.19
C LEU A 302 -1.67 -27.89 9.30
N THR A 303 -0.84 -26.85 9.44
CA THR A 303 0.41 -26.76 8.64
C THR A 303 1.34 -27.94 8.91
N ARG A 304 1.47 -28.36 10.17
CA ARG A 304 2.25 -29.55 10.52
C ARG A 304 1.70 -30.83 9.88
N SER A 305 0.38 -30.99 9.81
CA SER A 305 -0.25 -32.17 9.21
C SER A 305 0.00 -32.29 7.69
N PHE A 306 0.31 -31.17 7.01
CA PHE A 306 0.78 -31.15 5.63
C PHE A 306 2.29 -31.45 5.49
N GLY A 307 2.98 -31.65 6.60
CA GLY A 307 4.43 -31.83 6.62
C GLY A 307 5.21 -30.52 6.42
N TRP A 308 4.56 -29.37 6.59
CA TRP A 308 5.24 -28.07 6.51
C TRP A 308 6.03 -27.81 7.79
N ASN A 309 7.29 -27.43 7.61
CA ASN A 309 8.19 -27.02 8.67
C ASN A 309 8.02 -25.51 8.93
N THR A 310 8.62 -24.99 9.99
CA THR A 310 8.60 -23.54 10.30
C THR A 310 9.20 -22.67 9.19
N LEU A 311 10.04 -23.23 8.30
CA LEU A 311 10.58 -22.51 7.15
C LEU A 311 9.56 -22.40 6.02
N ASP A 312 8.73 -23.42 5.82
CA ASP A 312 7.73 -23.45 4.76
C ASP A 312 6.56 -22.49 5.07
N SER A 313 6.26 -22.23 6.34
CA SER A 313 5.28 -21.20 6.75
C SER A 313 5.68 -19.76 6.42
N PHE A 314 6.93 -19.52 6.01
CA PHE A 314 7.41 -18.25 5.49
C PHE A 314 7.44 -18.18 3.95
N MET A 315 7.11 -19.27 3.27
CA MET A 315 6.98 -19.30 1.81
C MET A 315 5.52 -19.04 1.40
N GLN A 316 5.33 -18.18 0.41
CA GLN A 316 4.01 -17.99 -0.20
C GLN A 316 3.78 -19.11 -1.22
N HIS A 317 2.70 -19.86 -1.05
CA HIS A 317 2.25 -20.85 -2.02
C HIS A 317 1.06 -20.32 -2.82
N ASP A 318 0.84 -20.87 -4.01
CA ASP A 318 -0.37 -20.62 -4.77
C ASP A 318 -1.58 -21.14 -3.96
N VAL A 319 -2.56 -20.25 -3.74
CA VAL A 319 -3.80 -20.58 -3.03
C VAL A 319 -4.58 -21.70 -3.72
N GLN A 320 -4.50 -21.79 -5.05
CA GLN A 320 -5.13 -22.83 -5.85
C GLN A 320 -4.51 -24.19 -5.58
N GLU A 321 -3.18 -24.24 -5.49
CA GLU A 321 -2.45 -25.48 -5.21
C GLU A 321 -2.81 -25.98 -3.81
N PHE A 322 -2.74 -25.12 -2.80
CA PHE A 322 -3.12 -25.47 -1.44
C PHE A 322 -4.58 -25.93 -1.35
N ASN A 323 -5.51 -25.20 -1.99
CA ASN A 323 -6.92 -25.58 -2.01
C ASN A 323 -7.15 -26.96 -2.63
N ARG A 324 -6.47 -27.26 -3.74
CA ARG A 324 -6.58 -28.56 -4.41
C ARG A 324 -6.06 -29.70 -3.54
N VAL A 325 -4.86 -29.55 -2.95
CA VAL A 325 -4.29 -30.56 -2.06
C VAL A 325 -5.20 -30.83 -0.85
N LEU A 326 -5.78 -29.77 -0.27
CA LEU A 326 -6.72 -29.89 0.84
C LEU A 326 -8.00 -30.62 0.41
N GLN A 327 -8.61 -30.25 -0.71
CA GLN A 327 -9.84 -30.87 -1.21
C GLN A 327 -9.63 -32.34 -1.58
N ASP A 328 -8.52 -32.67 -2.26
CA ASP A 328 -8.18 -34.06 -2.64
C ASP A 328 -8.01 -34.94 -1.38
N ASN A 329 -7.38 -34.41 -0.33
CA ASN A 329 -7.24 -35.11 0.95
C ASN A 329 -8.61 -35.38 1.60
N LEU A 330 -9.47 -34.37 1.64
CA LEU A 330 -10.82 -34.49 2.20
C LEU A 330 -11.68 -35.46 1.40
N GLU A 331 -11.68 -35.37 0.08
CA GLU A 331 -12.46 -36.26 -0.79
C GLU A 331 -12.04 -37.72 -0.58
N GLY A 332 -10.73 -37.99 -0.50
CA GLY A 332 -10.20 -39.31 -0.18
C GLY A 332 -10.73 -39.88 1.14
N LYS A 333 -10.80 -39.03 2.18
CA LYS A 333 -11.30 -39.41 3.52
C LYS A 333 -12.83 -39.46 3.62
N MET A 334 -13.54 -38.78 2.73
CA MET A 334 -15.00 -38.80 2.66
C MET A 334 -15.54 -40.06 1.96
N LYS A 335 -14.74 -40.77 1.16
CA LYS A 335 -15.16 -41.99 0.45
C LYS A 335 -15.64 -43.08 1.40
N GLY A 336 -16.79 -43.68 1.12
CA GLY A 336 -17.40 -44.70 1.96
C GLY A 336 -18.03 -44.17 3.25
N THR A 337 -18.14 -42.85 3.40
CA THR A 337 -18.76 -42.19 4.56
C THR A 337 -20.06 -41.49 4.16
N VAL A 338 -20.80 -40.97 5.13
CA VAL A 338 -21.99 -40.14 4.86
C VAL A 338 -21.67 -38.81 4.16
N ALA A 339 -20.41 -38.38 4.18
CA ALA A 339 -19.93 -37.15 3.55
C ALA A 339 -19.45 -37.36 2.09
N GLU A 340 -19.56 -38.58 1.55
CA GLU A 340 -19.13 -38.90 0.18
C GLU A 340 -19.82 -37.98 -0.86
N GLY A 341 -19.03 -37.50 -1.83
CA GLY A 341 -19.51 -36.60 -2.89
C GLY A 341 -19.80 -35.16 -2.45
N ALA A 342 -19.49 -34.78 -1.21
CA ALA A 342 -19.72 -33.40 -0.74
C ALA A 342 -18.87 -32.37 -1.48
N ILE A 343 -17.60 -32.69 -1.79
CA ILE A 343 -16.69 -31.83 -2.56
C ILE A 343 -17.19 -31.64 -3.99
N ASP A 344 -17.47 -32.75 -4.69
CA ASP A 344 -17.98 -32.74 -6.06
C ASP A 344 -19.24 -31.88 -6.19
N ARG A 345 -20.17 -32.06 -5.26
CA ARG A 345 -21.44 -31.31 -5.25
C ARG A 345 -21.23 -29.80 -5.15
N LEU A 346 -20.21 -29.36 -4.42
CA LEU A 346 -19.98 -27.94 -4.16
C LEU A 346 -19.10 -27.27 -5.21
N PHE A 347 -18.08 -27.97 -5.69
CA PHE A 347 -16.97 -27.33 -6.42
C PHE A 347 -16.75 -27.88 -7.84
N LEU A 348 -17.31 -29.05 -8.20
CA LEU A 348 -17.06 -29.64 -9.51
C LEU A 348 -17.88 -28.95 -10.61
N GLY A 349 -17.15 -28.39 -11.58
CA GLY A 349 -17.70 -27.90 -12.85
C GLY A 349 -17.31 -28.83 -14.02
N LYS A 350 -18.06 -28.75 -15.13
CA LYS A 350 -17.69 -29.39 -16.40
C LYS A 350 -17.39 -28.30 -17.43
N MET A 351 -16.28 -28.43 -18.13
CA MET A 351 -15.90 -27.52 -19.22
C MET A 351 -15.62 -28.34 -20.48
N THR A 352 -16.02 -27.80 -21.63
CA THR A 352 -15.64 -28.30 -22.95
C THR A 352 -14.77 -27.25 -23.61
N SER A 353 -13.53 -27.59 -23.95
CA SER A 353 -12.67 -26.74 -24.79
C SER A 353 -12.83 -27.20 -26.24
N PHE A 354 -13.21 -26.28 -27.12
CA PHE A 354 -13.37 -26.53 -28.55
C PHE A 354 -12.11 -26.21 -29.34
#